data_AF-A0A7S2IBR8-F1
#
_entry.id   AF-A0A7S2IBR8-F1
#
_cell.length_a   1.000
_cell.length_b   1.000
_cell.length_c   1.000
_cell.angle_alpha   90.00
_cell.angle_beta   90.00
_cell.angle_gamma   90.00
#
_symmetry.space_group_name_H-M   'P 1'
#
loop_
_entity.id
_entity.type
_entity.pdbx_description
1 polymer ?
#
loop_
_entity_poly.entity_id
_entity_poly.type
_entity_poly.pdbx_seq_one_letter_code
_entity_poly.pdbx_strand_id
1 'polypeptide(L)'
;QLLAGTAEDHAAERITAGAAALGMMQDPGWVDKFMSNIFEQDYDSAREVLRRAIACGASPGMAQQYAKVLEDFLERRDGSGRPAEGLARLGGLVVRDMGHDRGRGLEVDSLRAWGDILYNERPLALLQSPANRRCVQACCACLAPVGSLASQLQHMGLEAPSGAEALLVQSETEGRPRSGAVPCPGDGCGEVFCSAACRDWALA
;
A
#
# COMPACT_ATOMS: atom_id res chain seq x y z
N GLN A 1 -46.08 -36.94 26.20
CA GLN A 1 -45.77 -35.60 26.76
C GLN A 1 -44.50 -35.11 26.10
N LEU A 2 -44.59 -34.16 25.17
CA LEU A 2 -43.54 -33.24 24.71
C LEU A 2 -44.03 -32.56 23.42
N LEU A 3 -44.80 -31.48 23.55
CA LEU A 3 -44.91 -30.42 22.55
C LEU A 3 -45.20 -29.12 23.30
N ALA A 4 -44.14 -28.42 23.69
CA ALA A 4 -44.19 -27.02 24.10
C ALA A 4 -43.48 -26.23 23.00
N GLY A 5 -44.20 -25.92 21.93
CA GLY A 5 -43.80 -24.86 20.99
C GLY A 5 -44.03 -23.52 21.68
N THR A 6 -42.96 -22.76 21.85
CA THR A 6 -42.96 -21.45 22.51
C THR A 6 -43.58 -20.40 21.59
N ALA A 7 -44.35 -19.49 22.19
CA ALA A 7 -45.10 -18.42 21.51
C ALA A 7 -44.24 -17.41 20.72
N GLU A 8 -42.92 -17.54 20.74
CA GLU A 8 -41.98 -16.69 19.99
C GLU A 8 -41.92 -17.05 18.49
N ASP A 9 -42.20 -18.31 18.11
CA ASP A 9 -42.17 -18.73 16.69
C ASP A 9 -43.32 -18.12 15.87
N HIS A 10 -44.46 -17.82 16.50
CA HIS A 10 -45.61 -17.24 15.81
C HIS A 10 -45.54 -15.71 15.63
N ALA A 11 -44.62 -15.01 16.32
CA ALA A 11 -44.41 -13.58 16.11
C ALA A 11 -43.56 -13.32 14.85
N ALA A 12 -42.60 -14.20 14.55
CA ALA A 12 -41.75 -14.11 13.35
C ALA A 12 -42.53 -14.41 12.05
N GLU A 13 -43.47 -15.36 12.08
CA GLU A 13 -44.30 -15.73 10.92
C GLU A 13 -45.30 -14.64 10.49
N ARG A 14 -45.74 -13.77 11.40
CA ARG A 14 -46.70 -12.71 11.07
C ARG A 14 -46.08 -11.47 10.42
N ILE A 15 -44.76 -11.28 10.52
CA ILE A 15 -44.05 -10.17 9.87
C ILE A 15 -43.68 -10.53 8.42
N THR A 16 -43.44 -11.81 8.12
CA THR A 16 -43.07 -12.29 6.78
C THR A 16 -44.27 -12.45 5.83
N ALA A 17 -45.48 -12.69 6.35
CA ALA A 17 -46.67 -12.87 5.51
C ALA A 17 -47.19 -11.58 4.84
N GLY A 18 -46.77 -10.39 5.31
CA GLY A 18 -47.17 -9.10 4.72
C GLY A 18 -46.27 -8.60 3.59
N ALA A 19 -45.05 -9.12 3.46
CA ALA A 19 -44.05 -8.62 2.52
C ALA A 19 -44.15 -9.23 1.11
N ALA A 20 -44.80 -10.38 0.96
CA ALA A 20 -44.94 -11.06 -0.33
C ALA A 20 -45.95 -10.41 -1.31
N ALA A 21 -46.75 -9.44 -0.84
CA ALA A 21 -47.83 -8.85 -1.63
C ALA A 21 -47.49 -7.52 -2.33
N LEU A 22 -46.30 -6.95 -2.08
CA LEU A 22 -45.83 -5.77 -2.79
C LEU A 22 -44.51 -6.13 -3.45
N GLY A 23 -44.50 -6.12 -4.79
CA GLY A 23 -43.30 -6.27 -5.61
C GLY A 23 -42.31 -5.14 -5.39
N MET A 24 -41.76 -5.04 -4.18
CA MET A 24 -40.68 -4.12 -3.84
C MET A 24 -39.44 -4.66 -4.55
N MET A 25 -39.07 -3.99 -5.64
CA MET A 25 -37.81 -4.21 -6.32
C MET A 25 -36.69 -4.17 -5.28
N GLN A 26 -36.06 -5.31 -5.05
CA GLN A 26 -34.78 -5.38 -4.37
C GLN A 26 -33.85 -4.41 -5.09
N ASP A 27 -33.29 -3.41 -4.41
CA ASP A 27 -32.25 -2.54 -4.99
C ASP A 27 -31.07 -3.44 -5.38
N PRO A 28 -30.87 -3.78 -6.65
CA PRO A 28 -29.94 -4.83 -7.02
C PRO A 28 -28.48 -4.45 -6.72
N GLY A 29 -28.21 -3.16 -6.49
CA GLY A 29 -26.88 -2.63 -6.17
C GLY A 29 -26.60 -2.46 -4.67
N TRP A 30 -27.44 -2.95 -3.77
CA TRP A 30 -27.23 -2.75 -2.33
C TRP A 30 -25.94 -3.40 -1.83
N VAL A 31 -25.55 -4.55 -2.39
CA VAL A 31 -24.30 -5.25 -2.06
C VAL A 31 -23.09 -4.40 -2.46
N ASP A 32 -23.09 -3.84 -3.66
CA ASP A 32 -22.00 -2.98 -4.13
C ASP A 32 -21.87 -1.72 -3.27
N LYS A 33 -23.00 -1.10 -2.90
CA LYS A 33 -23.02 0.03 -1.97
C LYS A 33 -22.51 -0.36 -0.58
N PHE A 34 -22.90 -1.53 -0.06
CA PHE A 34 -22.39 -2.04 1.21
C PHE A 34 -20.87 -2.20 1.15
N MET A 35 -20.36 -2.88 0.13
CA MET A 35 -18.92 -3.12 -0.03
C MET A 35 -18.14 -1.81 -0.24
N SER A 36 -18.68 -0.84 -1.00
CA SER A 36 -18.07 0.49 -1.15
C SER A 36 -17.87 1.17 0.20
N ASN A 37 -18.92 1.22 1.03
CA ASN A 37 -18.84 1.82 2.37
C ASN A 37 -17.88 1.06 3.30
N ILE A 38 -17.80 -0.28 3.20
CA ILE A 38 -16.79 -1.08 3.92
C ILE A 38 -15.37 -0.68 3.50
N PHE A 39 -15.10 -0.52 2.20
CA PHE A 39 -13.77 -0.13 1.71
C PHE A 39 -13.42 1.33 2.02
N GLU A 40 -14.41 2.21 2.04
CA GLU A 40 -14.28 3.62 2.44
C GLU A 40 -14.21 3.79 3.97
N GLN A 41 -14.32 2.69 4.74
CA GLN A 41 -14.31 2.66 6.20
C GLN A 41 -15.48 3.42 6.86
N ASP A 42 -16.57 3.66 6.13
CA ASP A 42 -17.81 4.23 6.66
C ASP A 42 -18.77 3.11 7.13
N TYR A 43 -18.43 2.53 8.29
CA TYR A 43 -19.14 1.38 8.85
C TYR A 43 -20.58 1.70 9.28
N ASP A 44 -20.87 2.95 9.64
CA ASP A 44 -22.23 3.37 9.99
C ASP A 44 -23.12 3.41 8.74
N SER A 45 -22.60 3.93 7.63
CA SER A 45 -23.28 3.87 6.33
C SER A 45 -23.42 2.43 5.82
N ALA A 46 -22.38 1.59 5.95
CA ALA A 46 -22.47 0.18 5.61
C ALA A 46 -23.57 -0.55 6.42
N ARG A 47 -23.65 -0.27 7.72
CA ARG A 47 -24.69 -0.83 8.61
C ARG A 47 -26.09 -0.39 8.20
N GLU A 48 -26.25 0.87 7.80
CA GLU A 48 -27.52 1.41 7.33
C GLU A 48 -27.96 0.78 5.98
N VAL A 49 -27.02 0.59 5.04
CA VAL A 49 -27.29 -0.13 3.78
C VAL A 49 -27.79 -1.55 4.06
N LEU A 50 -27.13 -2.28 4.96
CA LEU A 50 -27.54 -3.64 5.34
C LEU A 50 -28.92 -3.67 6.01
N ARG A 51 -29.23 -2.73 6.91
CA ARG A 51 -30.56 -2.61 7.54
C ARG A 51 -31.66 -2.38 6.51
N ARG A 52 -31.43 -1.47 5.55
CA ARG A 52 -32.38 -1.20 4.46
C ARG A 52 -32.58 -2.40 3.57
N ALA A 53 -31.52 -3.12 3.21
CA ALA A 53 -31.62 -4.34 2.42
C ALA A 53 -32.50 -5.40 3.11
N ILE A 54 -32.32 -5.61 4.42
CA ILE A 54 -33.16 -6.52 5.23
C ILE A 54 -34.63 -6.06 5.21
N ALA A 55 -34.88 -4.76 5.44
CA ALA A 55 -36.24 -4.19 5.41
C ALA A 55 -36.92 -4.33 4.04
N CYS A 56 -36.15 -4.31 2.95
CA CYS A 56 -36.61 -4.52 1.58
C CYS A 56 -36.64 -6.01 1.15
N GLY A 57 -36.50 -6.94 2.10
CA GLY A 57 -36.68 -8.37 1.83
C GLY A 57 -35.44 -9.12 1.35
N ALA A 58 -34.23 -8.64 1.68
CA ALA A 58 -33.02 -9.45 1.53
C ALA A 58 -33.16 -10.76 2.33
N SER A 59 -32.61 -11.86 1.80
CA SER A 59 -32.75 -13.15 2.47
C SER A 59 -32.03 -13.16 3.82
N PRO A 60 -32.62 -13.74 4.88
CA PRO A 60 -32.00 -13.76 6.21
C PRO A 60 -30.59 -14.35 6.23
N GLY A 61 -30.35 -15.40 5.43
CA GLY A 61 -29.02 -16.02 5.32
C GLY A 61 -27.97 -15.09 4.68
N MET A 62 -28.35 -14.33 3.65
CA MET A 62 -27.45 -13.35 3.02
C MET A 62 -27.17 -12.19 3.97
N ALA A 63 -28.20 -11.66 4.64
CA ALA A 63 -28.06 -10.61 5.63
C ALA A 63 -27.12 -11.01 6.78
N GLN A 64 -27.23 -12.25 7.27
CA GLN A 64 -26.36 -12.79 8.31
C GLN A 64 -24.90 -12.92 7.86
N GLN A 65 -24.66 -13.30 6.60
CA GLN A 65 -23.31 -13.35 6.04
C GLN A 65 -22.67 -11.96 6.00
N TYR A 66 -23.38 -10.95 5.51
CA TYR A 66 -22.85 -9.58 5.44
C TYR A 66 -22.76 -8.89 6.81
N ALA A 67 -23.66 -9.21 7.74
CA ALA A 67 -23.54 -8.78 9.13
C ALA A 67 -22.25 -9.32 9.75
N LYS A 68 -21.95 -10.61 9.53
CA LYS A 68 -20.70 -11.21 9.99
C LYS A 68 -19.47 -10.57 9.35
N VAL A 69 -19.52 -10.25 8.06
CA VAL A 69 -18.43 -9.50 7.40
C VAL A 69 -18.21 -8.16 8.10
N LEU A 70 -19.27 -7.39 8.35
CA LEU A 70 -19.18 -6.11 9.07
C LEU A 70 -18.62 -6.29 10.49
N GLU A 71 -19.07 -7.31 11.23
CA GLU A 71 -18.56 -7.64 12.57
C GLU A 71 -17.07 -8.00 12.54
N ASP A 72 -16.62 -8.87 11.63
CA ASP A 72 -15.21 -9.22 11.48
C ASP A 72 -14.34 -7.98 11.17
N PHE A 73 -14.85 -7.03 10.37
CA PHE A 73 -14.16 -5.77 10.09
C PHE A 73 -14.10 -4.85 11.33
N LEU A 74 -15.20 -4.74 12.07
CA LEU A 74 -15.27 -3.95 13.31
C LEU A 74 -14.38 -4.57 14.40
N GLU A 75 -14.36 -5.88 14.55
CA GLU A 75 -13.48 -6.59 15.49
C GLU A 75 -12.00 -6.39 15.14
N ARG A 76 -11.62 -6.36 13.84
CA ARG A 76 -10.25 -6.03 13.44
C ARG A 76 -9.89 -4.57 13.73
N ARG A 77 -10.83 -3.64 13.53
CA ARG A 77 -10.67 -2.22 13.81
C ARG A 77 -10.56 -1.93 15.31
N ASP A 78 -11.36 -2.60 16.12
CA ASP A 78 -11.41 -2.38 17.56
C ASP A 78 -10.34 -3.24 18.27
N GLY A 79 -9.98 -4.40 17.69
CA GLY A 79 -8.91 -5.29 18.13
C GLY A 79 -7.49 -4.76 17.88
N SER A 80 -7.32 -3.82 16.94
CA SER A 80 -6.09 -3.02 16.85
C SER A 80 -5.92 -2.01 17.99
N GLY A 81 -6.93 -1.86 18.85
CA GLY A 81 -6.93 -0.95 20.00
C GLY A 81 -6.20 -1.46 21.25
N ARG A 82 -5.78 -2.74 21.32
CA ARG A 82 -4.74 -3.12 22.29
C ARG A 82 -3.40 -2.84 21.63
N PRO A 83 -2.62 -1.82 22.07
CA PRO A 83 -1.24 -1.71 21.63
C PRO A 83 -0.55 -3.00 22.08
N ALA A 84 -0.39 -3.93 21.15
CA ALA A 84 0.51 -5.03 21.37
C ALA A 84 1.84 -4.38 21.71
N GLU A 85 2.48 -4.86 22.78
CA GLU A 85 3.83 -4.44 23.18
C GLU A 85 4.79 -4.82 22.05
N GLY A 86 4.81 -4.00 21.00
CA GLY A 86 5.64 -4.16 19.83
C GLY A 86 7.07 -3.87 20.23
N LEU A 87 7.99 -4.71 19.77
CA LEU A 87 9.42 -4.55 20.06
C LEU A 87 9.96 -3.23 19.49
N ALA A 88 9.38 -2.78 18.37
CA ALA A 88 9.67 -1.49 17.74
C ALA A 88 8.54 -1.10 16.78
N ARG A 89 8.42 0.20 16.49
CA ARG A 89 7.54 0.75 15.45
C ARG A 89 8.36 1.35 14.32
N LEU A 90 7.98 1.06 13.08
CA LEU A 90 8.61 1.53 11.85
C LEU A 90 7.54 2.19 10.97
N GLY A 91 7.30 3.49 11.16
CA GLY A 91 6.17 4.16 10.51
C GLY A 91 4.82 3.55 10.93
N GLY A 92 4.04 3.06 9.96
CA GLY A 92 2.77 2.36 10.19
C GLY A 92 2.90 0.86 10.46
N LEU A 93 4.11 0.37 10.69
CA LEU A 93 4.42 -1.05 10.94
C LEU A 93 4.86 -1.27 12.38
N VAL A 94 4.52 -2.44 12.92
CA VAL A 94 4.92 -2.92 14.25
C VAL A 94 5.74 -4.19 14.08
N VAL A 95 6.91 -4.23 14.74
CA VAL A 95 7.72 -5.45 14.80
C VAL A 95 7.11 -6.41 15.81
N ARG A 96 6.83 -7.64 15.38
CA ARG A 96 6.28 -8.71 16.23
C ARG A 96 7.12 -9.97 16.17
N ASP A 97 7.07 -10.76 17.24
CA ASP A 97 7.55 -12.14 17.23
C ASP A 97 6.50 -13.03 16.55
N MET A 98 6.93 -13.78 15.54
CA MET A 98 6.09 -14.64 14.71
C MET A 98 6.23 -16.13 15.09
N GLY A 99 6.90 -16.41 16.21
CA GLY A 99 7.20 -17.73 16.74
C GLY A 99 8.59 -18.24 16.38
N HIS A 100 9.00 -19.33 17.04
CA HIS A 100 10.36 -19.89 16.96
C HIS A 100 10.86 -20.20 15.54
N ASP A 101 9.98 -20.64 14.63
CA ASP A 101 10.38 -21.04 13.28
C ASP A 101 10.49 -19.85 12.31
N ARG A 102 9.94 -18.68 12.67
CA ARG A 102 9.83 -17.52 11.77
C ARG A 102 10.52 -16.27 12.28
N GLY A 103 10.90 -16.22 13.57
CA GLY A 103 11.58 -15.08 14.16
C GLY A 103 10.67 -13.85 14.18
N ARG A 104 11.23 -12.67 13.83
CA ARG A 104 10.52 -11.39 13.87
C ARG A 104 9.93 -11.02 12.51
N GLY A 105 8.70 -10.51 12.52
CA GLY A 105 8.01 -10.00 11.34
C GLY A 105 7.50 -8.57 11.53
N LEU A 106 6.97 -8.00 10.46
CA LEU A 106 6.32 -6.69 10.45
C LEU A 106 4.82 -6.90 10.25
N GLU A 107 4.01 -6.23 11.06
CA GLU A 107 2.56 -6.20 10.97
C GLU A 107 2.08 -4.76 10.84
N VAL A 108 1.04 -4.53 10.03
CA VAL A 108 0.42 -3.20 9.92
C VAL A 108 -0.52 -3.00 11.10
N ASP A 109 -0.41 -1.85 11.79
CA ASP A 109 -1.22 -1.56 12.98
C ASP A 109 -2.67 -1.16 12.70
N SER A 110 -3.00 -0.86 11.44
CA SER A 110 -4.34 -0.44 11.02
C SER A 110 -4.64 -0.91 9.60
N LEU A 111 -5.90 -0.78 9.18
CA LEU A 111 -6.25 -0.90 7.76
C LEU A 111 -5.52 0.19 6.95
N ARG A 112 -5.10 -0.16 5.74
CA ARG A 112 -4.39 0.72 4.79
C ARG A 112 -5.00 0.55 3.41
N ALA A 113 -5.07 1.64 2.66
CA ALA A 113 -5.55 1.63 1.29
C ALA A 113 -4.49 1.06 0.35
N TRP A 114 -4.93 0.62 -0.83
CA TRP A 114 -4.02 0.20 -1.88
C TRP A 114 -3.18 1.39 -2.37
N GLY A 115 -1.87 1.20 -2.41
CA GLY A 115 -0.90 2.25 -2.79
C GLY A 115 -0.35 3.06 -1.62
N ASP A 116 -0.82 2.85 -0.39
CA ASP A 116 -0.28 3.51 0.79
C ASP A 116 1.20 3.14 1.01
N ILE A 117 2.03 4.15 1.29
CA ILE A 117 3.41 3.95 1.70
C ILE A 117 3.44 3.57 3.19
N LEU A 118 3.65 2.29 3.48
CA LEU A 118 3.67 1.77 4.85
C LEU A 118 4.94 2.17 5.63
N TYR A 119 6.06 2.20 4.91
CA TYR A 119 7.38 2.48 5.47
C TYR A 119 8.32 2.94 4.35
N ASN A 120 9.22 3.87 4.68
CA ASN A 120 10.28 4.33 3.81
C ASN A 120 11.55 4.45 4.65
N GLU A 121 12.62 3.81 4.18
CA GLU A 121 13.90 3.81 4.85
C GLU A 121 15.00 4.17 3.87
N ARG A 122 15.95 4.96 4.36
CA ARG A 122 17.19 5.20 3.64
C ARG A 122 18.10 3.99 3.81
N PRO A 123 18.65 3.46 2.72
CA PRO A 123 19.59 2.34 2.81
C PRO A 123 20.79 2.72 3.68
N LEU A 124 21.26 1.78 4.49
CA LEU A 124 22.45 1.96 5.33
C LEU A 124 23.70 2.22 4.47
N ALA A 125 23.79 1.53 3.34
CA ALA A 125 24.82 1.73 2.34
C ALA A 125 24.26 1.44 0.95
N LEU A 126 24.78 2.15 -0.04
CA LEU A 126 24.47 1.95 -1.45
C LEU A 126 25.77 1.72 -2.21
N LEU A 127 25.78 0.69 -3.05
CA LEU A 127 26.89 0.41 -3.94
C LEU A 127 26.35 0.01 -5.31
N GLN A 128 26.86 0.62 -6.36
CA GLN A 128 26.58 0.16 -7.71
C GLN A 128 27.28 -1.18 -7.94
N SER A 129 26.54 -2.19 -8.41
CA SER A 129 27.12 -3.50 -8.71
C SER A 129 28.20 -3.39 -9.80
N PRO A 130 29.23 -4.26 -9.81
CA PRO A 130 30.27 -4.23 -10.84
C PRO A 130 29.74 -4.36 -12.28
N ALA A 131 28.64 -5.10 -12.48
CA ALA A 131 27.98 -5.20 -13.77
C ALA A 131 27.34 -3.85 -14.17
N ASN A 132 26.60 -3.22 -13.26
CA ASN A 132 25.96 -1.93 -13.54
C ASN A 132 26.99 -0.82 -13.78
N ARG A 133 28.11 -0.82 -13.05
CA ARG A 133 29.21 0.14 -13.23
C ARG A 133 29.76 0.20 -14.65
N ARG A 134 29.67 -0.89 -15.41
CA ARG A 134 30.12 -0.92 -16.81
C ARG A 134 29.09 -0.37 -17.79
N CYS A 135 27.82 -0.35 -17.40
CA CYS A 135 26.71 -0.04 -18.30
C CYS A 135 26.12 1.35 -18.06
N VAL A 136 26.30 1.93 -16.88
CA VAL A 136 25.75 3.25 -16.56
C VAL A 136 26.70 4.02 -15.66
N GLN A 137 26.94 5.27 -16.04
CA GLN A 137 27.63 6.24 -15.20
C GLN A 137 26.61 6.86 -14.23
N ALA A 138 26.74 6.56 -12.95
CA ALA A 138 25.79 6.96 -11.91
C ALA A 138 26.48 7.71 -10.76
N CYS A 139 25.72 8.51 -10.04
CA CYS A 139 26.19 9.21 -8.85
C CYS A 139 26.52 8.21 -7.75
N CYS A 140 27.74 8.24 -7.20
CA CYS A 140 28.13 7.28 -6.16
C CYS A 140 27.31 7.40 -4.88
N ALA A 141 26.73 8.58 -4.62
CA ALA A 141 25.94 8.87 -3.43
C ALA A 141 24.50 8.35 -3.52
N CYS A 142 23.79 8.71 -4.59
CA CYS A 142 22.34 8.47 -4.72
C CYS A 142 21.98 7.49 -5.86
N LEU A 143 22.98 6.95 -6.55
CA LEU A 143 22.86 6.02 -7.67
C LEU A 143 22.04 6.49 -8.88
N ALA A 144 21.61 7.75 -8.92
CA ALA A 144 20.93 8.27 -10.10
C ALA A 144 21.94 8.45 -11.25
N PRO A 145 21.54 8.21 -12.52
CA PRO A 145 22.37 8.48 -13.68
C PRO A 145 22.86 9.93 -13.73
N VAL A 146 24.06 10.16 -14.27
CA VAL A 146 24.68 11.50 -14.33
C VAL A 146 25.23 11.78 -15.71
N GLY A 147 25.12 13.03 -16.16
CA GLY A 147 25.70 13.50 -17.41
C GLY A 147 24.72 13.53 -18.57
N SER A 148 25.26 13.52 -19.79
CA SER A 148 24.50 13.55 -21.04
C SER A 148 24.38 12.15 -21.64
N LEU A 149 23.50 11.99 -22.62
CA LEU A 149 23.46 10.75 -23.42
C LEU A 149 24.82 10.46 -24.05
N ALA A 150 25.51 11.49 -24.53
CA ALA A 150 26.87 11.34 -25.08
C ALA A 150 27.85 10.77 -24.03
N SER A 151 27.84 11.28 -22.80
CA SER A 151 28.75 10.80 -21.75
C SER A 151 28.41 9.37 -21.30
N GLN A 152 27.13 8.99 -21.29
CA GLN A 152 26.71 7.61 -21.00
C GLN A 152 27.18 6.63 -22.08
N LEU A 153 27.01 6.98 -23.35
CA LEU A 153 27.48 6.16 -24.47
C LEU A 153 29.00 6.01 -24.43
N GLN A 154 29.71 7.12 -24.20
CA GLN A 154 31.16 7.08 -24.05
C GLN A 154 31.62 6.21 -22.88
N HIS A 155 30.93 6.27 -21.73
CA HIS A 155 31.20 5.41 -20.57
C HIS A 155 31.05 3.92 -20.90
N MET A 156 30.10 3.57 -21.78
CA MET A 156 29.91 2.22 -22.30
C MET A 156 30.90 1.83 -23.42
N GLY A 157 31.78 2.75 -23.84
CA GLY A 157 32.68 2.55 -24.97
C GLY A 157 32.01 2.62 -26.34
N LEU A 158 30.88 3.33 -26.44
CA LEU A 158 30.12 3.54 -27.67
C LEU A 158 30.31 4.96 -28.22
N GLU A 159 30.17 5.10 -29.55
CA GLU A 159 30.20 6.39 -30.22
C GLU A 159 28.88 7.15 -29.99
N ALA A 160 28.97 8.42 -29.63
CA ALA A 160 27.81 9.28 -29.41
C ALA A 160 27.32 9.89 -30.73
N PRO A 161 26.02 9.85 -31.03
CA PRO A 161 25.48 10.56 -32.19
C PRO A 161 25.52 12.08 -31.95
N SER A 162 25.60 12.85 -33.04
CA SER A 162 25.60 14.32 -32.98
C SER A 162 24.39 14.85 -32.22
N GLY A 163 24.62 15.75 -31.25
CA GLY A 163 23.58 16.38 -30.45
C GLY A 163 23.22 15.62 -29.17
N ALA A 164 23.81 14.43 -28.93
CA ALA A 164 23.62 13.67 -27.70
C ALA A 164 24.16 14.39 -26.45
N GLU A 165 25.03 15.38 -26.62
CA GLU A 165 25.57 16.22 -25.54
C GLU A 165 24.50 17.13 -24.93
N ALA A 166 23.49 17.53 -25.72
CA ALA A 166 22.38 18.39 -25.28
C ALA A 166 21.31 17.61 -24.50
N LEU A 167 21.31 16.29 -24.58
CA LEU A 167 20.34 15.42 -23.93
C LEU A 167 20.85 15.00 -22.55
N LEU A 168 20.48 15.75 -21.52
CA LEU A 168 20.80 15.38 -20.13
C LEU A 168 19.95 14.20 -19.67
N VAL A 169 20.57 13.25 -18.98
CA VAL A 169 19.84 12.14 -18.37
C VAL A 169 19.11 12.67 -17.14
N GLN A 170 17.78 12.66 -17.19
CA GLN A 170 16.95 13.10 -16.08
C GLN A 170 16.50 11.89 -15.25
N SER A 171 16.48 12.06 -13.93
CA SER A 171 15.80 11.14 -13.04
C SER A 171 14.36 11.61 -12.88
N GLU A 172 13.40 10.74 -13.21
CA GLU A 172 11.96 11.05 -13.13
C GLU A 172 11.51 11.48 -11.73
N THR A 173 12.25 11.06 -10.70
CA THR A 173 11.89 11.27 -9.29
C THR A 173 12.13 12.68 -8.77
N GLU A 174 12.95 13.51 -9.42
CA GLU A 174 13.35 14.81 -8.82
C GLU A 174 12.98 16.05 -9.64
N GLY A 175 12.50 15.90 -10.89
CA GLY A 175 12.02 17.02 -11.72
C GLY A 175 13.03 18.16 -11.94
N ARG A 176 14.27 18.02 -11.47
CA ARG A 176 15.33 19.01 -11.57
C ARG A 176 16.42 18.47 -12.49
N PRO A 177 16.80 19.21 -13.53
CA PRO A 177 17.97 18.88 -14.32
C PRO A 177 19.19 18.92 -13.39
N ARG A 178 19.83 17.77 -13.22
CA ARG A 178 21.05 17.68 -12.42
C ARG A 178 22.17 18.36 -13.20
N SER A 179 22.85 19.30 -12.52
CA SER A 179 24.08 19.90 -13.01
C SER A 179 25.06 18.80 -13.44
N GLY A 180 25.93 19.08 -14.43
CA GLY A 180 26.87 18.11 -14.99
C GLY A 180 27.69 17.34 -13.95
N ALA A 181 28.26 16.21 -14.38
CA ALA A 181 29.02 15.29 -13.52
C ALA A 181 30.12 16.02 -12.73
N VAL A 182 30.08 15.88 -11.40
CA VAL A 182 31.15 16.34 -10.49
C VAL A 182 32.09 15.16 -10.24
N PRO A 183 33.34 15.20 -10.70
CA PRO A 183 34.28 14.11 -10.47
C PRO A 183 34.66 14.01 -9.00
N CYS A 184 34.96 12.78 -8.55
CA CYS A 184 35.59 12.54 -7.26
C CYS A 184 37.01 13.15 -7.24
N PRO A 185 37.44 13.76 -6.11
CA PRO A 185 38.77 14.38 -6.00
C PRO A 185 39.92 13.38 -5.89
N GLY A 186 39.64 12.11 -5.65
CA GLY A 186 40.67 11.07 -5.56
C GLY A 186 41.26 10.75 -6.94
N ASP A 187 42.59 10.78 -7.03
CA ASP A 187 43.30 10.50 -8.28
C ASP A 187 42.96 9.10 -8.82
N GLY A 188 42.43 9.06 -10.05
CA GLY A 188 42.23 7.82 -10.81
C GLY A 188 41.02 6.96 -10.43
N CYS A 189 40.14 7.39 -9.52
CA CYS A 189 38.98 6.57 -9.13
C CYS A 189 37.87 6.51 -10.20
N GLY A 190 37.75 7.51 -11.08
CA GLY A 190 36.74 7.55 -12.15
C GLY A 190 35.28 7.72 -11.67
N GLU A 191 35.07 7.81 -10.36
CA GLU A 191 33.78 7.96 -9.72
C GLU A 191 33.24 9.39 -9.90
N VAL A 192 31.91 9.53 -10.05
CA VAL A 192 31.24 10.80 -10.33
C VAL A 192 30.02 11.03 -9.44
N PHE A 193 29.65 12.29 -9.29
CA PHE A 193 28.52 12.74 -8.48
C PHE A 193 27.61 13.66 -9.29
N CYS A 194 26.32 13.67 -8.96
CA CYS A 194 25.35 14.57 -9.61
C CYS A 194 25.42 16.02 -9.10
N SER A 195 26.11 16.25 -7.99
CA SER A 195 26.27 17.57 -7.37
C SER A 195 27.41 17.55 -6.36
N ALA A 196 27.95 18.74 -6.03
CA ALA A 196 28.90 18.90 -4.95
C ALA A 196 28.32 18.40 -3.61
N ALA A 197 27.04 18.65 -3.34
CA ALA A 197 26.38 18.17 -2.13
C ALA A 197 26.38 16.62 -2.02
N CYS A 198 26.13 15.90 -3.13
CA CYS A 198 26.23 14.44 -3.14
C CYS A 198 27.65 13.94 -2.93
N ARG A 199 28.64 14.61 -3.53
CA ARG A 199 30.06 14.31 -3.31
C ARG A 199 30.43 14.48 -1.85
N ASP A 200 30.13 15.66 -1.29
CA ASP A 200 30.53 16.01 0.06
C ASP A 200 29.82 15.12 1.09
N TRP A 201 28.56 14.72 0.86
CA TRP A 201 27.85 13.75 1.69
C TRP A 201 28.47 12.34 1.64
N ALA A 202 28.90 11.87 0.47
CA ALA A 202 29.47 10.53 0.33
C ALA A 202 30.92 10.42 0.85
N LEU A 203 31.61 11.55 1.03
CA LEU A 203 32.98 11.63 1.51
C LEU A 203 33.09 12.04 2.99
N ALA A 204 31.98 12.43 3.62
CA ALA A 204 31.90 12.77 5.04
C ALA A 204 31.87 11.51 5.93
#